data_AF-A0AAW8RNG4-F1
#
_entry.id   AF-A0AAW8RNG4-F1
#
_cell.length_a   1.000
_cell.length_b   1.000
_cell.length_c   1.000
_cell.angle_alpha   90.00
_cell.angle_beta   90.00
_cell.angle_gamma   90.00
#
_symmetry.space_group_name_H-M   'P 1'
#
loop_
_entity.id
_entity.type
_entity.pdbx_description
1 polymer ?
#
loop_
_entity_poly.entity_id
_entity_poly.type
_entity_poly.pdbx_seq_one_letter_code
_entity_poly.pdbx_strand_id
1 'polypeptide(L)' 'MEGLALKKIDEKEQNAIFAFNLRYVLNDKKPKLKKVFDKMKAETKIKNIFGRNKIEQQNKTQNVKQVMDYFKNKKWG' A
#
# COMPACT_ATOMS: atom_id res chain seq x y z
N MET A 1 -4.52 9.23 3.82
CA MET A 1 -4.32 7.92 4.51
C MET A 1 -3.08 7.19 4.04
N GLU A 2 -2.77 7.15 2.73
CA GLU A 2 -1.56 6.49 2.20
C GLU A 2 -0.25 7.04 2.81
N GLY A 3 -0.08 8.37 2.88
CA GLY A 3 1.11 8.97 3.49
C GLY A 3 1.31 8.64 4.97
N LEU A 4 0.23 8.51 5.75
CA LEU A 4 0.31 8.08 7.15
C LEU A 4 0.76 6.61 7.26
N ALA A 5 0.33 5.78 6.31
CA ALA A 5 0.69 4.37 6.27
C ALA A 5 2.17 4.20 5.87
N LEU A 6 2.68 5.04 4.97
CA LEU A 6 4.11 5.11 4.62
C LEU A 6 4.96 5.56 5.81
N LYS A 7 4.54 6.60 6.54
CA LYS A 7 5.24 7.05 7.77
C LYS A 7 5.39 5.91 8.79
N LYS A 8 4.35 5.09 8.99
CA LYS A 8 4.41 3.92 9.88
C LYS A 8 5.38 2.84 9.39
N ILE A 9 5.64 2.73 8.08
CA ILE A 9 6.67 1.83 7.54
C ILE A 9 8.05 2.36 7.90
N ASP A 10 8.29 3.65 7.75
CA ASP A 10 9.57 4.27 8.09
C ASP A 10 9.88 4.11 9.60
N GLU A 11 8.89 4.29 10.47
CA GLU A 11 9.03 4.04 11.91
C GLU A 11 9.42 2.58 12.21
N LYS A 12 8.84 1.62 11.48
CA LYS A 12 9.20 0.20 11.63
C LYS A 12 10.61 -0.10 11.12
N GLU A 13 11.07 0.58 10.07
CA GLU A 13 12.44 0.48 9.59
C GLU A 13 13.42 0.97 10.65
N GLN A 14 13.16 2.14 11.24
CA GLN A 14 14.00 2.69 12.31
C GLN A 14 14.07 1.75 13.51
N ASN A 15 12.94 1.17 13.92
CA ASN A 15 12.90 0.18 15.00
C ASN A 15 13.69 -1.09 14.65
N ALA A 16 13.62 -1.56 13.40
CA ALA A 16 14.39 -2.72 12.96
C ALA A 16 15.90 -2.45 12.97
N ILE A 17 16.32 -1.25 12.55
CA ILE A 17 17.72 -0.80 12.62
C ILE A 17 18.17 -0.72 14.07
N PHE A 18 17.36 -0.12 14.95
CA PHE A 18 17.65 -0.03 16.37
C PHE A 18 17.83 -1.41 17.02
N ALA A 19 16.89 -2.33 16.79
CA ALA A 19 16.97 -3.70 17.28
C ALA A 19 18.20 -4.44 16.73
N PHE A 20 18.56 -4.18 15.47
CA PHE A 20 19.77 -4.75 14.87
C PHE A 20 21.06 -4.25 15.52
N ASN A 21 21.09 -2.97 15.91
CA ASN A 21 22.20 -2.37 16.64
C ASN A 21 22.27 -2.85 18.09
N LEU A 22 21.12 -2.97 18.76
CA LEU A 22 21.01 -3.49 20.12
C LEU A 22 21.58 -4.90 20.25
N ARG A 23 21.46 -5.71 19.20
CA ARG A 23 22.06 -7.05 19.13
C ARG A 23 23.56 -7.07 19.45
N TYR A 24 24.31 -6.03 19.06
CA TYR A 24 25.75 -5.96 19.37
C TYR A 24 26.00 -5.83 20.87
N VAL A 25 25.13 -5.13 21.58
CA VAL A 25 25.19 -5.01 23.05
C VAL A 25 24.79 -6.32 23.72
N LEU A 26 23.80 -7.02 23.15
CA LEU A 26 23.27 -8.28 23.69
C LEU A 26 24.09 -9.52 23.30
N ASN A 27 25.16 -9.36 22.50
CA ASN A 27 26.02 -10.43 21.99
C ASN A 27 25.26 -11.60 21.32
N ASP A 28 24.16 -11.29 20.63
CA ASP A 28 23.29 -12.30 20.02
C ASP A 28 23.65 -12.56 18.53
N LYS A 29 23.28 -13.74 18.01
CA LYS A 29 23.62 -14.21 16.66
C LYS A 29 23.01 -13.31 15.59
N LYS A 30 23.82 -12.89 14.60
CA LYS A 30 23.43 -11.95 13.54
C LYS A 30 22.31 -12.50 12.63
N PRO A 31 21.08 -11.98 12.68
CA PRO A 31 20.08 -12.28 11.67
C PRO A 31 20.36 -11.45 10.40
N LYS A 32 19.85 -11.89 9.25
CA LYS A 32 19.88 -11.07 8.03
C LYS A 32 18.82 -9.97 8.17
N LEU A 33 19.19 -8.69 8.08
CA LEU A 33 18.25 -7.55 8.25
C LEU A 33 17.02 -7.67 7.32
N LYS A 34 17.24 -8.11 6.07
CA LYS A 34 16.17 -8.37 5.09
C LYS A 34 15.16 -9.45 5.51
N LYS A 35 15.52 -10.34 6.46
CA LYS A 35 14.58 -11.29 7.09
C LYS A 35 13.80 -10.66 8.25
N VAL A 36 14.33 -9.62 8.87
CA VAL A 36 13.69 -8.89 9.98
C VAL A 36 12.70 -7.87 9.44
N PHE A 37 13.09 -7.12 8.41
CA PHE A 37 12.23 -6.14 7.76
C PHE A 37 12.60 -5.96 6.28
N ASP A 38 11.60 -5.98 5.41
CA ASP A 38 11.74 -5.71 3.97
C ASP A 38 10.85 -4.51 3.62
N LYS A 39 11.45 -3.32 3.65
CA LYS A 39 10.78 -2.04 3.39
C LYS A 39 10.09 -2.05 2.03
N MET A 40 10.79 -2.51 1.00
CA MET A 40 10.29 -2.52 -0.37
C MET A 40 9.01 -3.35 -0.48
N LYS A 41 8.99 -4.56 0.10
CA LYS A 41 7.76 -5.38 0.13
C LYS A 41 6.62 -4.70 0.88
N ALA A 42 6.91 -4.05 2.00
CA ALA A 42 5.91 -3.35 2.80
C ALA A 42 5.30 -2.17 2.02
N GLU A 43 6.13 -1.36 1.37
CA GLU A 43 5.69 -0.23 0.55
C GLU A 43 4.88 -0.67 -0.66
N THR A 44 5.35 -1.70 -1.39
CA THR A 44 4.61 -2.24 -2.54
C THR A 44 3.24 -2.73 -2.12
N LYS A 45 3.12 -3.39 -0.95
CA LYS A 45 1.82 -3.83 -0.42
C LYS A 45 0.89 -2.64 -0.14
N ILE A 46 1.41 -1.57 0.46
CA ILE A 46 0.64 -0.34 0.73
C ILE A 46 0.19 0.31 -0.57
N LYS A 47 1.11 0.53 -1.52
CA LYS A 47 0.80 1.12 -2.83
C LYS A 47 -0.25 0.30 -3.58
N ASN A 48 -0.20 -1.03 -3.51
CA ASN A 48 -1.19 -1.90 -4.14
C ASN A 48 -2.58 -1.80 -3.50
N ILE A 49 -2.67 -1.66 -2.18
CA ILE A 49 -3.96 -1.49 -1.48
C ILE A 49 -4.59 -0.16 -1.88
N PHE A 50 -3.84 0.94 -1.82
CA PHE A 50 -4.35 2.26 -2.19
C PHE A 50 -4.57 2.41 -3.71
N GLY A 51 -3.80 1.70 -4.53
CA GLY A 51 -3.96 1.65 -5.99
C GLY A 51 -5.20 0.87 -6.44
N ARG A 52 -5.50 -0.27 -5.81
CA ARG A 52 -6.71 -1.07 -6.13
C ARG A 52 -8.00 -0.26 -5.96
N ASN A 53 -8.10 0.52 -4.89
CA ASN A 53 -9.26 1.36 -4.64
C ASN A 53 -9.47 2.42 -5.72
N LYS A 54 -8.39 2.94 -6.33
CA LYS A 54 -8.49 3.90 -7.44
C LYS A 54 -9.05 3.25 -8.71
N ILE A 55 -8.60 2.04 -9.04
CA ILE A 55 -9.05 1.29 -10.22
C ILE A 55 -10.54 0.94 -10.09
N GLU A 56 -10.94 0.45 -8.91
CA GLU A 56 -12.33 0.06 -8.65
C GLU A 56 -13.29 1.25 -8.73
N GLN A 57 -12.87 2.41 -8.22
CA GLN A 57 -13.65 3.65 -8.29
C GLN A 57 -13.74 4.21 -9.72
N GLN A 58 -12.67 4.10 -10.50
CA GLN A 58 -12.65 4.49 -11.91
C GLN A 58 -13.63 3.63 -12.74
N ASN A 59 -13.59 2.30 -12.56
CA ASN A 59 -14.51 1.37 -13.22
C ASN A 59 -15.97 1.66 -12.86
N LYS A 60 -16.27 1.93 -11.58
CA LYS A 60 -17.62 2.28 -11.15
C LYS A 60 -18.13 3.55 -11.81
N THR A 61 -17.27 4.57 -11.95
CA THR A 61 -17.62 5.84 -12.61
C THR A 61 -17.89 5.63 -14.10
N GLN A 62 -17.08 4.78 -14.75
CA GLN A 62 -17.21 4.45 -16.16
C GLN A 62 -18.51 3.69 -16.46
N ASN A 63 -18.88 2.74 -15.60
CA ASN A 63 -20.14 2.00 -15.70
C ASN A 63 -21.36 2.92 -15.52
N VAL A 64 -21.33 3.83 -14.55
CA VAL A 64 -22.41 4.82 -14.36
C VAL A 64 -22.56 5.70 -15.60
N LYS A 65 -21.44 6.17 -16.17
CA LYS A 65 -21.45 6.97 -17.40
C LYS A 65 -22.08 6.20 -18.57
N GLN A 66 -21.70 4.95 -18.78
CA GLN A 66 -22.26 4.10 -19.83
C GLN A 66 -23.78 3.90 -19.69
N VAL A 67 -24.26 3.66 -18.46
CA VAL A 67 -25.70 3.54 -18.19
C VAL A 67 -26.42 4.88 -18.47
N MET A 68 -25.84 6.00 -18.05
CA MET A 68 -26.39 7.33 -18.32
C MET A 68 -26.49 7.62 -19.83
N ASP A 69 -25.44 7.27 -20.58
CA ASP A 69 -25.37 7.46 -22.03
C ASP A 69 -26.37 6.56 -22.75
N TYR A 70 -26.59 5.34 -22.28
CA TYR A 70 -27.64 4.44 -22.79
C TYR A 70 -29.03 5.05 -22.64
N PHE A 71 -29.37 5.58 -21.47
CA PHE A 71 -30.69 6.20 -21.25
C PHE A 71 -30.88 7.51 -22.01
N LYS A 72 -29.81 8.31 -22.21
CA LYS A 72 -29.87 9.54 -23.00
C LYS A 72 -30.09 9.29 -24.50
N ASN A 73 -29.47 8.26 -25.04
CA ASN A 73 -29.51 7.95 -26.48
C ASN A 73 -30.67 7.02 -26.85
N LYS A 74 -31.36 6.43 -25.87
CA LYS A 74 -32.56 5.65 -26.12
C LYS A 74 -33.70 6.60 -26.49
N LYS A 75 -34.03 6.66 -27.79
CA LYS A 75 -35.28 7.26 -28.24
C LYS A 75 -36.43 6.42 -27.71
N TRP A 76 -37.15 6.97 -26.75
CA TRP A 76 -38.45 6.45 -26.35
C TRP A 76 -39.37 6.72 -27.52
N GLY A 77 -39.76 5.64 -28.21
CA GLY A 77 -40.79 5.68 -29.25
C GLY A 77 -42.15 5.95 -28.66
#